data_AF-A0A3P7NJ67-F1
#
_entry.id   AF-A0A3P7NJ67-F1
#
_cell.length_a   1.000
_cell.length_b   1.000
_cell.length_c   1.000
_cell.angle_alpha   90.00
_cell.angle_beta   90.00
_cell.angle_gamma   90.00
#
_symmetry.space_group_name_H-M   'P 1'
#
loop_
_entity.id
_entity.type
_entity.pdbx_description
1 polymer ?
#
loop_
_entity_poly.entity_id
_entity_poly.type
_entity_poly.pdbx_seq_one_letter_code
_entity_poly.pdbx_strand_id
1 'polypeptide(L)'
;MADLVNSRVVSSVSLIEFFEGFLEVAFEQNIPQLLQVWSATENEQEEYLDCLWAQISKLRDDGWLERHVIRHYIAFDAQLVNYRRKSAVPLNYMILEVIFSQLMRLPDPASLPLFYGSIILELCKTKNMPQVIAQSAELFYQRIATMHMTCVDRFVDWFSYHMSNFEYRWSWADWDDCLVLNQHAPKRYFVKEVS
;
A
#
# COMPACT_ATOMS: atom_id res chain seq x y z
N MET A 1 -7.71 3.99 -23.25
CA MET A 1 -6.76 3.55 -24.31
C MET A 1 -6.55 2.03 -24.34
N ALA A 2 -6.49 1.31 -23.21
CA ALA A 2 -6.41 -0.16 -23.19
C ALA A 2 -7.57 -0.86 -23.94
N ASP A 3 -8.79 -0.31 -23.86
CA ASP A 3 -9.94 -0.81 -24.62
C ASP A 3 -9.83 -0.61 -26.14
N LEU A 4 -9.01 0.34 -26.60
CA LEU A 4 -8.74 0.55 -28.03
C LEU A 4 -7.76 -0.49 -28.59
N VAL A 5 -6.88 -1.04 -27.75
CA VAL A 5 -6.01 -2.16 -28.13
C VAL A 5 -6.81 -3.46 -28.19
N ASN A 6 -7.70 -3.67 -27.22
CA ASN A 6 -8.61 -4.82 -27.21
C ASN A 6 -9.60 -4.81 -28.40
N SER A 7 -9.97 -3.62 -28.89
CA SER A 7 -10.80 -3.43 -30.09
C SER A 7 -10.00 -3.29 -31.40
N ARG A 8 -8.67 -3.53 -31.37
CA ARG A 8 -7.74 -3.48 -32.52
C ARG A 8 -7.64 -2.11 -33.23
N VAL A 9 -8.04 -1.04 -32.56
CA VAL A 9 -7.95 0.34 -33.07
C VAL A 9 -6.52 0.88 -32.95
N VAL A 10 -5.76 0.40 -31.95
CA VAL A 10 -4.35 0.77 -31.71
C VAL A 10 -3.53 -0.50 -31.54
N SER A 11 -2.34 -0.56 -32.13
CA SER A 11 -1.45 -1.72 -31.94
C SER A 11 -0.90 -1.73 -30.52
N SER A 12 -0.77 -2.92 -29.91
CA SER A 12 -0.16 -3.07 -28.58
C SER A 12 1.28 -2.54 -28.55
N VAL A 13 2.01 -2.68 -29.67
CA VAL A 13 3.38 -2.18 -29.84
C VAL A 13 3.43 -0.65 -29.74
N SER A 14 2.56 0.04 -30.47
CA SER A 14 2.52 1.52 -30.47
C SER A 14 2.09 2.11 -29.13
N LEU A 15 1.27 1.39 -28.36
CA LEU A 15 0.88 1.79 -27.01
C LEU A 15 2.03 1.62 -26.02
N ILE A 16 2.84 0.56 -26.18
CA ILE A 16 4.04 0.32 -25.36
C ILE A 16 5.10 1.38 -25.65
N GLU A 17 5.40 1.66 -26.92
CA GLU A 17 6.37 2.71 -27.31
C GLU A 17 5.95 4.09 -26.80
N PHE A 18 4.65 4.39 -26.80
CA PHE A 18 4.11 5.63 -26.24
C PHE A 18 4.34 5.73 -24.72
N PHE A 19 4.10 4.65 -23.97
CA PHE A 19 4.34 4.63 -22.53
C PHE A 19 5.84 4.67 -22.20
N GLU A 20 6.69 3.97 -22.95
CA GLU A 20 8.16 4.06 -22.80
C GLU A 20 8.65 5.51 -22.98
N GLY A 21 8.17 6.22 -23.99
CA GLY A 21 8.52 7.64 -24.19
C GLY A 21 8.00 8.58 -23.10
N PHE A 22 6.84 8.31 -22.50
CA PHE A 22 6.32 9.08 -21.37
C PHE A 22 7.11 8.81 -20.09
N LEU A 23 7.51 7.56 -19.88
CA LEU A 23 8.32 7.13 -18.75
C LEU A 23 9.68 7.81 -18.79
N GLU A 24 10.38 7.83 -19.93
CA GLU A 24 11.66 8.53 -20.09
C GLU A 24 11.60 10.01 -19.68
N VAL A 25 10.49 10.70 -19.97
CA VAL A 25 10.27 12.10 -19.59
C VAL A 25 9.92 12.25 -18.11
N ALA A 26 9.21 11.28 -17.52
CA ALA A 26 8.93 11.25 -16.09
C ALA A 26 10.19 10.95 -15.23
N PHE A 27 11.26 10.44 -15.84
CA PHE A 27 12.50 10.04 -15.18
C PHE A 27 13.63 11.09 -15.20
N GLU A 28 13.33 12.37 -15.42
CA GLU A 28 14.35 13.42 -15.26
C GLU A 28 14.96 13.37 -13.84
N GLN A 29 16.29 13.22 -13.78
CA GLN A 29 17.05 13.21 -12.52
C GLN A 29 16.99 14.58 -11.85
N ASN A 30 15.98 14.80 -11.02
CA ASN A 30 15.87 15.79 -9.93
C ASN A 30 14.43 15.90 -9.39
N ILE A 31 13.55 14.93 -9.63
CA ILE A 31 12.23 14.95 -8.98
C ILE A 31 12.44 14.67 -7.48
N PRO A 32 12.09 15.61 -6.58
CA PRO A 32 12.31 15.42 -5.15
C PRO A 32 11.54 14.19 -4.66
N GLN A 33 12.16 13.39 -3.80
CA GLN A 33 11.56 12.24 -3.08
C GLN A 33 10.46 12.67 -2.08
N LEU A 34 9.73 13.74 -2.40
CA LEU A 34 8.77 14.44 -1.54
C LEU A 34 7.54 13.59 -1.21
N LEU A 35 7.31 12.51 -1.95
CA LEU A 35 6.13 11.67 -1.82
C LEU A 35 6.40 10.31 -1.14
N GLN A 36 7.64 10.06 -0.71
CA GLN A 36 7.98 8.84 0.04
C GLN A 36 7.44 8.90 1.47
N VAL A 37 6.69 7.88 1.86
CA VAL A 37 6.26 7.64 3.25
C VAL A 37 7.43 7.18 4.10
N TRP A 38 8.36 6.39 3.56
CA TRP A 38 9.60 5.99 4.22
C TRP A 38 10.81 6.24 3.31
N SER A 39 11.85 6.86 3.84
CA SER A 39 13.09 7.15 3.10
C SER A 39 14.11 6.00 3.08
N ALA A 40 13.91 4.98 3.92
CA ALA A 40 14.71 3.76 3.91
C ALA A 40 13.92 2.58 4.49
N THR A 41 13.73 1.53 3.68
CA THR A 41 13.01 0.28 4.01
C THR A 41 13.63 -0.91 3.27
N GLU A 42 13.40 -2.14 3.76
CA GLU A 42 13.84 -3.38 3.08
C GLU A 42 13.22 -3.55 1.68
N ASN A 43 12.01 -3.01 1.48
CA ASN A 43 11.39 -2.85 0.17
C ASN A 43 11.46 -1.37 -0.18
N GLU A 44 12.18 -0.98 -1.22
CA GLU A 44 12.26 0.42 -1.65
C GLU A 44 10.86 0.95 -2.00
N GLN A 45 10.56 2.18 -1.60
CA GLN A 45 9.36 2.85 -2.08
C GLN A 45 9.63 3.39 -3.49
N GLU A 46 9.35 2.51 -4.46
CA GLU A 46 9.46 2.79 -5.88
C GLU A 46 8.47 3.87 -6.32
N GLU A 47 8.86 4.64 -7.33
CA GLU A 47 7.96 5.57 -8.00
C GLU A 47 6.82 4.78 -8.67
N TYR A 48 5.62 5.35 -8.73
CA TYR A 48 4.43 4.62 -9.19
C TYR A 48 4.60 4.06 -10.61
N LEU A 49 5.21 4.85 -11.49
CA LEU A 49 5.44 4.49 -12.88
C LEU A 49 6.54 3.44 -13.03
N ASP A 50 7.59 3.46 -12.20
CA ASP A 50 8.58 2.38 -12.12
C ASP A 50 7.92 1.05 -11.75
N CYS A 51 7.13 1.07 -10.67
CA CYS A 51 6.40 -0.09 -10.18
C CYS A 51 5.44 -0.63 -11.24
N LEU A 52 4.68 0.26 -11.89
CA LEU A 52 3.75 -0.11 -12.97
C LEU A 52 4.50 -0.68 -14.17
N TRP A 53 5.62 -0.08 -14.57
CA TRP A 53 6.43 -0.55 -15.69
C TRP A 53 7.05 -1.93 -15.41
N ALA A 54 7.57 -2.16 -14.20
CA ALA A 54 8.06 -3.46 -13.78
C ALA A 54 6.94 -4.51 -13.81
N GLN A 55 5.73 -4.16 -13.35
CA GLN A 55 4.56 -5.03 -13.41
C GLN A 55 4.14 -5.35 -14.85
N ILE A 56 4.11 -4.35 -15.74
CA ILE A 56 3.78 -4.54 -17.17
C ILE A 56 4.86 -5.38 -17.87
N SER A 57 6.13 -5.11 -17.59
CA SER A 57 7.26 -5.87 -18.14
C SER A 57 7.19 -7.34 -17.70
N LYS A 58 6.91 -7.59 -16.42
CA LYS A 58 6.68 -8.94 -15.90
C LYS A 58 5.49 -9.62 -16.59
N LEU A 59 4.39 -8.90 -16.77
CA LEU A 59 3.21 -9.44 -17.46
C LEU A 59 3.52 -9.80 -18.92
N ARG A 60 4.30 -8.97 -19.63
CA ARG A 60 4.80 -9.26 -20.98
C ARG A 60 5.65 -10.54 -20.99
N ASP A 61 6.59 -10.66 -20.06
CA ASP A 61 7.49 -11.81 -19.97
C ASP A 61 6.74 -13.10 -19.57
N ASP A 62 5.66 -12.98 -18.79
CA ASP A 62 4.71 -14.05 -18.46
C ASP A 62 3.70 -14.35 -19.60
N GLY A 63 3.90 -13.78 -20.79
CA GLY A 63 3.07 -14.04 -21.98
C GLY A 63 1.68 -13.40 -21.91
N TRP A 64 1.55 -12.28 -21.19
CA TRP A 64 0.30 -11.58 -20.90
C TRP A 64 -0.73 -12.40 -20.12
N LEU A 65 -0.25 -13.42 -19.39
CA LEU A 65 -1.09 -14.27 -18.54
C LEU A 65 -1.06 -13.76 -17.10
N GLU A 66 -2.24 -13.45 -16.57
CA GLU A 66 -2.42 -13.07 -15.16
C GLU A 66 -3.33 -14.07 -14.43
N ARG A 67 -3.33 -14.02 -13.09
CA ARG A 67 -4.01 -15.01 -12.23
C ARG A 67 -5.13 -14.42 -11.35
N HIS A 68 -5.38 -13.12 -11.43
CA HIS A 68 -6.18 -12.39 -10.44
C HIS A 68 -7.43 -11.70 -11.01
N VAL A 69 -7.46 -11.37 -12.31
CA VAL A 69 -8.62 -10.73 -12.94
C VAL A 69 -9.67 -11.78 -13.28
N ILE A 70 -10.84 -11.65 -12.65
CA ILE A 70 -11.98 -12.53 -12.95
C ILE A 70 -12.61 -12.08 -14.27
N ARG A 71 -12.32 -12.82 -15.33
CA ARG A 71 -12.90 -12.61 -16.67
C ARG A 71 -14.18 -13.42 -16.80
N HIS A 72 -15.29 -12.86 -16.30
CA HIS A 72 -16.61 -13.51 -16.29
C HIS A 72 -17.09 -13.97 -17.68
N TYR A 73 -16.62 -13.33 -18.77
CA TYR A 73 -16.95 -13.70 -20.15
C TYR A 73 -16.32 -15.03 -20.62
N ILE A 74 -15.27 -15.53 -19.95
CA ILE A 74 -14.66 -16.85 -20.25
C ILE A 74 -15.61 -18.01 -19.91
N ALA A 75 -16.58 -17.79 -19.02
CA ALA A 75 -17.59 -18.79 -18.69
C ALA A 75 -18.51 -19.16 -19.88
N PHE A 76 -18.53 -18.34 -20.94
CA PHE A 76 -19.28 -18.59 -22.16
C PHE A 76 -18.43 -19.19 -23.30
N ASP A 77 -17.10 -19.30 -23.12
CA ASP A 77 -16.16 -19.75 -24.14
C ASP A 77 -15.65 -21.17 -23.82
N ALA A 78 -16.61 -22.10 -23.66
CA ALA A 78 -16.41 -23.45 -23.12
C ALA A 78 -15.51 -24.39 -23.94
N GLN A 79 -14.67 -23.90 -24.85
CA GLN A 79 -13.84 -24.75 -25.70
C GLN A 79 -12.35 -24.43 -25.81
N LEU A 80 -11.78 -23.44 -25.11
CA LEU A 80 -10.33 -23.24 -25.17
C LEU A 80 -9.65 -22.99 -23.80
N VAL A 81 -9.05 -24.08 -23.30
CA VAL A 81 -7.82 -24.14 -22.49
C VAL A 81 -7.92 -23.82 -20.99
N ASN A 82 -8.00 -24.91 -20.22
CA ASN A 82 -7.39 -25.12 -18.89
C ASN A 82 -7.35 -23.92 -17.93
N TYR A 83 -8.44 -23.79 -17.18
CA TYR A 83 -8.53 -23.01 -15.95
C TYR A 83 -7.41 -23.40 -14.96
N ARG A 84 -6.33 -22.62 -14.87
CA ARG A 84 -5.24 -22.82 -13.91
C ARG A 84 -5.38 -21.92 -12.68
N ARG A 85 -5.87 -22.57 -11.60
CA ARG A 85 -5.66 -22.34 -10.15
C ARG A 85 -5.69 -20.90 -9.60
N LYS A 86 -6.77 -20.63 -8.85
CA LYS A 86 -6.82 -19.62 -7.78
C LYS A 86 -5.69 -19.89 -6.76
N SER A 87 -4.74 -18.98 -6.61
CA SER A 87 -3.92 -18.93 -5.39
C SER A 87 -4.77 -18.35 -4.26
N ALA A 88 -4.63 -18.88 -3.04
CA ALA A 88 -5.19 -18.21 -1.86
C ALA A 88 -4.43 -16.90 -1.65
N VAL A 89 -5.08 -15.78 -1.95
CA VAL A 89 -4.51 -14.44 -1.79
C VAL A 89 -4.70 -14.00 -0.33
N PRO A 90 -3.69 -13.39 0.32
CA PRO A 90 -3.81 -12.86 1.68
C PRO A 90 -4.66 -11.57 1.71
N LEU A 91 -5.96 -11.69 1.42
CA LEU A 91 -6.86 -10.57 1.18
C LEU A 91 -6.93 -9.57 2.34
N ASN A 92 -6.88 -10.04 3.58
CA ASN A 92 -6.88 -9.17 4.76
C ASN A 92 -5.68 -8.20 4.78
N TYR A 93 -4.49 -8.68 4.39
CA TYR A 93 -3.29 -7.86 4.31
C TYR A 93 -3.41 -6.85 3.16
N MET A 94 -3.90 -7.28 1.99
CA MET A 94 -4.08 -6.40 0.84
C MET A 94 -5.08 -5.28 1.10
N ILE A 95 -6.23 -5.59 1.73
CA ILE A 95 -7.23 -4.58 2.08
C ILE A 95 -6.62 -3.54 3.02
N LEU A 96 -5.90 -4.00 4.05
CA LEU A 96 -5.32 -3.11 5.05
C LEU A 96 -4.18 -2.27 4.48
N GLU A 97 -3.33 -2.87 3.64
CA GLU A 97 -2.28 -2.18 2.88
C GLU A 97 -2.86 -1.07 2.01
N VAL A 98 -3.94 -1.33 1.28
CA VAL A 98 -4.62 -0.30 0.47
C VAL A 98 -5.13 0.82 1.36
N ILE A 99 -5.81 0.52 2.46
CA ILE A 99 -6.34 1.56 3.36
C ILE A 99 -5.22 2.44 3.91
N PHE A 100 -4.13 1.84 4.42
CA PHE A 100 -2.99 2.61 4.92
C PHE A 100 -2.26 3.37 3.82
N SER A 101 -2.15 2.82 2.60
CA SER A 101 -1.57 3.55 1.47
C SER A 101 -2.35 4.83 1.16
N GLN A 102 -3.68 4.81 1.32
CA GLN A 102 -4.51 5.99 1.11
C GLN A 102 -4.42 6.95 2.28
N LEU A 103 -4.40 6.46 3.52
CA LEU A 103 -4.25 7.29 4.73
C LEU A 103 -2.89 8.01 4.75
N MET A 104 -1.82 7.32 4.35
CA MET A 104 -0.44 7.84 4.35
C MET A 104 -0.06 8.53 3.04
N ARG A 105 -0.99 8.70 2.10
CA ARG A 105 -0.71 9.37 0.83
C ARG A 105 -0.23 10.81 1.06
N LEU A 106 0.89 11.17 0.45
CA LEU A 106 1.41 12.53 0.41
C LEU A 106 0.96 13.24 -0.89
N PRO A 107 0.77 14.57 -0.90
CA PRO A 107 0.84 15.46 0.28
C PRO A 107 -0.33 15.23 1.25
N ASP A 108 -1.50 14.83 0.75
CA ASP A 108 -2.71 14.61 1.55
C ASP A 108 -3.49 13.35 1.12
N PRO A 109 -4.19 12.68 2.07
CA PRO A 109 -5.10 11.61 1.73
C PRO A 109 -6.28 12.13 0.91
N ALA A 110 -6.83 11.28 0.04
CA ALA A 110 -7.97 11.66 -0.81
C ALA A 110 -9.29 11.83 -0.04
N SER A 111 -9.34 11.39 1.21
CA SER A 111 -10.50 11.49 2.11
C SER A 111 -10.04 11.79 3.53
N LEU A 112 -10.99 12.15 4.41
CA LEU A 112 -10.70 12.47 5.80
C LEU A 112 -10.00 11.30 6.52
N PRO A 113 -8.94 11.54 7.32
CA PRO A 113 -8.27 10.49 8.10
C PRO A 113 -9.22 9.61 8.94
N LEU A 114 -10.24 10.23 9.56
CA LEU A 114 -11.28 9.54 10.35
C LEU A 114 -12.08 8.52 9.54
N PHE A 115 -12.26 8.73 8.24
CA PHE A 115 -12.94 7.77 7.37
C PHE A 115 -12.17 6.45 7.34
N TYR A 116 -10.86 6.49 7.12
CA TYR A 116 -10.02 5.29 7.12
C TYR A 116 -9.98 4.62 8.49
N GLY A 117 -9.88 5.40 9.57
CA GLY A 117 -9.97 4.89 10.94
C GLY A 117 -11.28 4.12 11.19
N SER A 118 -12.43 4.66 10.76
CA SER A 118 -13.73 4.01 10.92
C SER A 118 -13.84 2.70 10.13
N ILE A 119 -13.27 2.63 8.92
CA ILE A 119 -13.22 1.39 8.12
C ILE A 119 -12.38 0.33 8.83
N ILE A 120 -11.22 0.72 9.38
CA ILE A 120 -10.34 -0.20 10.11
C ILE A 120 -11.05 -0.74 11.37
N LEU A 121 -11.79 0.11 12.09
CA LEU A 121 -12.62 -0.33 13.22
C LEU A 121 -13.72 -1.32 12.81
N GLU A 122 -14.37 -1.09 11.67
CA GLU A 122 -15.38 -2.03 11.18
C GLU A 122 -14.74 -3.37 10.77
N LEU A 123 -13.59 -3.32 10.09
CA LEU A 123 -12.83 -4.51 9.71
C LEU A 123 -12.37 -5.32 10.93
N CYS A 124 -12.00 -4.67 12.04
CA CYS A 124 -11.66 -5.34 13.30
C CYS A 124 -12.74 -6.30 13.81
N LYS A 125 -14.01 -6.12 13.45
CA LYS A 125 -15.11 -7.02 13.86
C LYS A 125 -15.07 -8.37 13.13
N THR A 126 -14.30 -8.47 12.06
CA THR A 126 -14.18 -9.70 11.26
C THR A 126 -13.08 -10.62 11.78
N LYS A 127 -13.24 -11.93 11.53
CA LYS A 127 -12.28 -12.94 11.98
C LYS A 127 -10.90 -12.69 11.35
N ASN A 128 -9.85 -12.78 12.16
CA ASN A 128 -8.43 -12.59 11.81
C ASN A 128 -7.97 -11.14 11.53
N MET A 129 -8.86 -10.16 11.36
CA MET A 129 -8.44 -8.77 11.11
C MET A 129 -7.71 -8.10 12.28
N PRO A 130 -8.10 -8.27 13.56
CA PRO A 130 -7.39 -7.65 14.68
C PRO A 130 -5.89 -7.99 14.73
N GLN A 131 -5.55 -9.26 14.43
CA GLN A 131 -4.15 -9.69 14.39
C GLN A 131 -3.36 -9.00 13.27
N VAL A 132 -3.95 -8.89 12.07
CA VAL A 132 -3.31 -8.23 10.93
C VAL A 132 -3.11 -6.74 11.21
N ILE A 133 -4.09 -6.10 11.87
CA ILE A 133 -4.00 -4.68 12.27
C ILE A 133 -2.90 -4.46 13.31
N ALA A 134 -2.82 -5.32 14.33
CA ALA A 134 -1.74 -5.24 15.32
C ALA A 134 -0.35 -5.43 14.67
N GLN A 135 -0.22 -6.37 13.74
CA GLN A 135 1.03 -6.60 13.00
C GLN A 135 1.41 -5.40 12.12
N SER A 136 0.44 -4.73 11.49
CA SER A 136 0.72 -3.52 10.72
C SER A 136 1.13 -2.34 11.61
N ALA A 137 0.48 -2.15 12.76
CA ALA A 137 0.88 -1.13 13.73
C ALA A 137 2.32 -1.36 14.23
N GLU A 138 2.67 -2.61 14.53
CA GLU A 138 4.02 -2.99 14.91
C GLU A 138 5.04 -2.68 13.80
N LEU A 139 4.72 -3.03 12.56
CA LEU A 139 5.58 -2.73 11.41
C LEU A 139 5.82 -1.23 11.24
N PHE A 140 4.78 -0.41 11.43
CA PHE A 140 4.89 1.04 11.37
C PHE A 140 5.77 1.58 12.48
N TYR A 141 5.57 1.12 13.72
CA TYR A 141 6.41 1.49 14.86
C TYR A 141 7.89 1.14 14.63
N GLN A 142 8.19 -0.06 14.13
CA GLN A 142 9.57 -0.46 13.86
C GLN A 142 10.24 0.38 12.76
N ARG A 143 9.46 0.85 11.77
CA ARG A 143 9.95 1.65 10.64
C ARG A 143 9.80 3.16 10.83
N ILE A 144 9.31 3.62 11.97
CA ILE A 144 8.93 5.03 12.17
C ILE A 144 10.11 6.00 12.09
N ALA A 145 11.34 5.52 12.32
CA ALA A 145 12.55 6.36 12.27
C ALA A 145 12.82 6.96 10.88
N THR A 146 12.38 6.28 9.82
CA THR A 146 12.55 6.72 8.42
C THR A 146 11.23 7.21 7.81
N MET A 147 10.15 7.23 8.60
CA MET A 147 8.84 7.66 8.14
C MET A 147 8.77 9.18 8.01
N HIS A 148 8.14 9.68 6.95
CA HIS A 148 7.88 11.11 6.76
C HIS A 148 7.04 11.67 7.93
N MET A 149 7.41 12.83 8.47
CA MET A 149 6.80 13.37 9.71
C MET A 149 5.28 13.56 9.60
N THR A 150 4.76 14.03 8.47
CA THR A 150 3.31 14.11 8.25
C THR A 150 2.60 12.75 8.35
N CYS A 151 3.27 11.67 7.94
CA CYS A 151 2.75 10.31 8.08
C CYS A 151 2.87 9.81 9.52
N VAL A 152 3.90 10.23 10.26
CA VAL A 152 4.02 9.99 11.71
C VAL A 152 2.86 10.64 12.45
N ASP A 153 2.53 11.89 12.17
CA ASP A 153 1.38 12.57 12.80
C ASP A 153 0.05 11.85 12.49
N ARG A 154 -0.15 11.43 11.23
CA ARG A 154 -1.33 10.61 10.87
C ARG A 154 -1.35 9.25 11.54
N PHE A 155 -0.19 8.66 11.79
CA PHE A 155 -0.06 7.41 12.52
C PHE A 155 -0.44 7.59 13.99
N VAL A 156 0.00 8.68 14.63
CA VAL A 156 -0.45 9.09 15.97
C VAL A 156 -1.96 9.24 16.00
N ASP A 157 -2.54 10.06 15.12
CA ASP A 157 -3.98 10.31 15.08
C ASP A 157 -4.80 9.03 14.91
N TRP A 158 -4.42 8.20 13.93
CA TRP A 158 -5.10 6.93 13.68
C TRP A 158 -4.97 5.97 14.85
N PHE A 159 -3.77 5.81 15.41
CA PHE A 159 -3.53 4.84 16.46
C PHE A 159 -4.21 5.27 17.77
N SER A 160 -4.15 6.56 18.14
CA SER A 160 -4.89 7.12 19.27
C SER A 160 -6.40 6.92 19.13
N TYR A 161 -6.97 7.21 17.95
CA TYR A 161 -8.38 6.95 17.66
C TYR A 161 -8.72 5.46 17.75
N HIS A 162 -7.86 4.59 17.22
CA HIS A 162 -8.04 3.15 17.30
C HIS A 162 -8.06 2.70 18.77
N MET A 163 -7.03 3.07 19.54
CA MET A 163 -6.86 2.69 20.94
C MET A 163 -7.98 3.20 21.84
N SER A 164 -8.52 4.40 21.59
CA SER A 164 -9.65 4.93 22.36
C SER A 164 -10.91 4.06 22.25
N ASN A 165 -11.07 3.33 21.14
CA ASN A 165 -12.20 2.40 20.93
C ASN A 165 -11.96 1.01 21.57
N PHE A 166 -10.76 0.75 22.10
CA PHE A 166 -10.37 -0.50 22.76
C PHE A 166 -9.81 -0.27 24.17
N GLU A 167 -10.24 0.80 24.84
CA GLU A 167 -9.85 1.12 26.22
C GLU A 167 -8.32 1.23 26.42
N TYR A 168 -7.59 1.64 25.38
CA TYR A 168 -6.13 1.76 25.39
C TYR A 168 -5.38 0.46 25.76
N ARG A 169 -5.98 -0.69 25.45
CA ARG A 169 -5.37 -2.01 25.69
C ARG A 169 -4.32 -2.34 24.62
N TRP A 170 -3.06 -1.99 24.89
CA TRP A 170 -1.91 -2.34 24.05
C TRP A 170 -0.78 -2.91 24.91
N SER A 171 0.08 -3.71 24.30
CA SER A 171 1.31 -4.23 24.92
C SER A 171 2.40 -3.15 24.93
N TRP A 172 2.20 -2.06 25.67
CA TRP A 172 3.14 -0.93 25.71
C TRP A 172 4.57 -1.30 26.11
N ALA A 173 4.73 -2.39 26.88
CA ALA A 173 6.03 -2.93 27.24
C ALA A 173 6.86 -3.41 26.04
N ASP A 174 6.21 -3.78 24.92
CA ASP A 174 6.90 -4.21 23.70
C ASP A 174 7.62 -3.03 23.00
N TRP A 175 7.32 -1.79 23.40
CA TRP A 175 7.87 -0.55 22.85
C TRP A 175 8.76 0.21 23.86
N ASP A 176 9.34 -0.50 24.83
CA ASP A 176 10.24 0.09 25.83
C ASP A 176 11.59 0.58 25.23
N ASP A 177 11.94 0.12 24.04
CA ASP A 177 13.11 0.55 23.27
C ASP A 177 13.12 2.06 23.01
N CYS A 178 11.96 2.71 22.99
CA CYS A 178 11.87 4.16 22.87
C CYS A 178 12.42 4.94 24.08
N LEU A 179 12.44 4.32 25.28
CA LEU A 179 12.80 4.99 26.54
C LEU A 179 14.27 5.40 26.60
N VAL A 180 15.14 4.65 25.89
CA VAL A 180 16.58 4.92 25.79
C VAL A 180 16.91 5.92 24.67
N LEU A 181 15.94 6.27 23.83
CA LEU A 181 16.14 7.22 22.73
C LEU A 181 15.99 8.67 23.20
N ASN A 182 16.54 9.61 22.44
CA ASN A 182 16.36 11.04 22.72
C ASN A 182 14.89 11.47 22.53
N GLN A 183 14.49 12.60 23.13
CA GLN A 183 13.11 13.09 23.11
C GLN A 183 12.55 13.42 21.72
N HIS A 184 13.41 13.63 20.73
CA HIS A 184 13.04 13.96 19.36
C HIS A 184 13.03 12.73 18.44
N ALA A 185 13.38 11.55 18.95
CA ALA A 185 13.34 10.33 18.17
C ALA A 185 11.89 9.97 17.81
N PRO A 186 11.57 9.63 16.55
CA PRO A 186 10.19 9.38 16.13
C PRO A 186 9.45 8.33 16.96
N LYS A 187 10.13 7.24 17.38
CA LYS A 187 9.55 6.23 18.30
C LYS A 187 9.09 6.84 19.62
N ARG A 188 9.96 7.64 20.25
CA ARG A 188 9.68 8.27 21.55
C ARG A 188 8.62 9.37 21.43
N TYR A 189 8.64 10.14 20.34
CA TYR A 189 7.59 11.10 20.01
C TYR A 189 6.24 10.39 19.87
N PHE A 190 6.17 9.37 19.03
CA PHE A 190 4.93 8.63 18.78
C PHE A 190 4.31 8.06 20.07
N VAL A 191 5.09 7.34 20.88
CA VAL A 191 4.58 6.78 22.14
C VAL A 191 4.07 7.89 23.06
N LYS A 192 4.83 8.99 23.21
CA LYS A 192 4.47 10.13 24.05
C LYS A 192 3.15 10.80 23.63
N GLU A 193 2.86 10.88 22.33
CA GLU A 193 1.65 11.56 21.84
C GLU A 193 0.41 10.66 21.86
N VAL A 194 0.58 9.33 21.89
CA VAL A 194 -0.53 8.36 21.93
C VAL A 194 -0.93 7.99 23.36
N SER A 195 0.02 7.86 24.28
CA SER A 195 -0.16 7.32 25.63
C SER A 195 -0.50 8.36 26.70
#